data_AF-A0A6M5YGM0-F1
#
_entry.id   AF-A0A6M5YGM0-F1
#
_cell.length_a   1.000
_cell.length_b   1.000
_cell.length_c   1.000
_cell.angle_alpha   90.00
_cell.angle_beta   90.00
_cell.angle_gamma   90.00
#
_symmetry.space_group_name_H-M   'P 1'
#
loop_
_entity.id
_entity.type
_entity.pdbx_description
1 polymer ?
#
loop_
_entity_poly.entity_id
_entity_poly.type
_entity_poly.pdbx_seq_one_letter_code
_entity_poly.pdbx_strand_id
1 'polypeptide(L)'
;MTEADWLTTTDFETHVRFVADRLSPRRSRLLAAGFCRAASSLFDLPDLIAALAVVEEYADGLAPVAELDKARQFCRALALRANEAYTRHYDGGLSGAEDYVRRELGWAVSFTAGGLVPVVDVGTRAAHAAVQARTGAGLLQSVADTPATAEQARVMLGVVWDVVGNPFRPVAFEPTWRTDTVVSLARQVYESREFGALPILADALQDAGCDNSHVLTHCRHESGHVRGCWVLDGVLGKE
;
A
#
# COMPACT_ATOMS: atom_id res chain seq x y z
N MET A 1 -10.25 5.83 -18.76
CA MET A 1 -10.83 4.61 -18.19
C MET A 1 -12.28 4.89 -17.85
N THR A 2 -13.19 3.98 -18.19
CA THR A 2 -14.61 3.99 -17.79
C THR A 2 -14.84 3.19 -16.51
N GLU A 3 -16.05 3.23 -15.93
CA GLU A 3 -16.40 2.37 -14.79
C GLU A 3 -16.29 0.87 -15.14
N ALA A 4 -16.74 0.48 -16.34
CA ALA A 4 -16.65 -0.91 -16.79
C ALA A 4 -15.19 -1.38 -16.89
N ASP A 5 -14.30 -0.52 -17.40
CA ASP A 5 -12.87 -0.81 -17.45
C ASP A 5 -12.27 -0.94 -16.04
N TRP A 6 -12.67 -0.06 -15.09
CA TRP A 6 -12.22 -0.11 -13.69
C TRP A 6 -12.60 -1.41 -12.98
N LEU A 7 -13.79 -1.94 -13.28
CA LEU A 7 -14.28 -3.19 -12.68
C LEU A 7 -13.66 -4.45 -13.28
N THR A 8 -13.09 -4.38 -14.49
CA THR A 8 -12.65 -5.56 -15.23
C THR A 8 -11.13 -5.63 -15.46
N THR A 9 -10.44 -4.50 -15.41
CA THR A 9 -8.99 -4.43 -15.59
C THR A 9 -8.29 -5.09 -14.40
N THR A 10 -7.33 -5.97 -14.66
CA THR A 10 -6.55 -6.67 -13.62
C THR A 10 -5.16 -6.05 -13.40
N ASP A 11 -4.75 -5.14 -14.29
CA ASP A 11 -3.52 -4.38 -14.17
C ASP A 11 -3.69 -3.20 -13.21
N PHE A 12 -3.00 -3.26 -12.06
CA PHE A 12 -3.02 -2.19 -11.07
C PHE A 12 -2.36 -0.91 -11.61
N GLU A 13 -1.39 -1.00 -12.53
CA GLU A 13 -0.69 0.19 -13.03
C GLU A 13 -1.63 1.09 -13.83
N THR A 14 -2.50 0.50 -14.66
CA THR A 14 -3.57 1.21 -15.36
C THR A 14 -4.50 1.93 -14.39
N HIS A 15 -4.82 1.33 -13.25
CA HIS A 15 -5.62 1.98 -12.21
C HIS A 15 -4.89 3.16 -11.58
N VAL A 16 -3.63 2.97 -11.18
CA VAL A 16 -2.81 4.02 -10.56
C VAL A 16 -2.62 5.19 -11.51
N ARG A 17 -2.24 4.95 -12.76
CA ARG A 17 -2.07 5.99 -13.78
C ARG A 17 -3.34 6.80 -13.99
N PHE A 18 -4.50 6.13 -13.98
CA PHE A 18 -5.76 6.83 -14.10
C PHE A 18 -6.00 7.76 -12.91
N VAL A 19 -5.82 7.31 -11.68
CA VAL A 19 -6.18 8.09 -10.48
C VAL A 19 -5.08 9.03 -9.97
N ALA A 20 -3.86 8.94 -10.49
CA ALA A 20 -2.69 9.69 -10.00
C ALA A 20 -2.96 11.19 -9.79
N ASP A 21 -3.56 11.86 -10.78
CA ASP A 21 -3.84 13.30 -10.72
C ASP A 21 -5.08 13.66 -9.87
N ARG A 22 -5.82 12.66 -9.39
CA ARG A 22 -7.04 12.82 -8.57
C ARG A 22 -6.78 12.59 -7.08
N LEU A 23 -5.62 12.09 -6.71
CA LEU A 23 -5.30 11.78 -5.31
C LEU A 23 -4.68 12.99 -4.61
N SER A 24 -5.13 13.24 -3.38
CA SER A 24 -4.46 14.19 -2.48
C SER A 24 -3.00 13.75 -2.24
N PRO A 25 -2.08 14.67 -1.89
CA PRO A 25 -0.71 14.30 -1.53
C PRO A 25 -0.65 13.25 -0.41
N ARG A 26 -1.62 13.28 0.52
CA ARG A 26 -1.80 12.29 1.57
C ARG A 26 -2.14 10.91 0.99
N ARG A 27 -3.22 10.80 0.20
CA ARG A 27 -3.65 9.51 -0.38
C ARG A 27 -2.61 8.93 -1.35
N SER A 28 -1.95 9.78 -2.13
CA SER A 28 -0.83 9.35 -2.99
C SER A 28 0.31 8.70 -2.18
N ARG A 29 0.67 9.30 -1.03
CA ARG A 29 1.71 8.74 -0.14
C ARG A 29 1.26 7.44 0.53
N LEU A 30 0.00 7.37 0.99
CA LEU A 30 -0.54 6.16 1.62
C LEU A 30 -0.70 5.01 0.62
N LEU A 31 -1.08 5.28 -0.64
CA LEU A 31 -1.11 4.27 -1.71
C LEU A 31 0.29 3.70 -1.97
N ALA A 32 1.29 4.56 -2.12
CA ALA A 32 2.68 4.15 -2.30
C ALA A 32 3.25 3.40 -1.08
N ALA A 33 2.89 3.81 0.14
CA ALA A 33 3.26 3.09 1.37
C ALA A 33 2.56 1.71 1.45
N GLY A 34 1.30 1.63 1.05
CA GLY A 34 0.52 0.39 0.98
C GLY A 34 1.15 -0.65 0.07
N PHE A 35 1.64 -0.25 -1.11
CA PHE A 35 2.39 -1.16 -1.99
C PHE A 35 3.67 -1.70 -1.33
N CYS A 36 4.43 -0.82 -0.68
CA CYS A 36 5.65 -1.22 0.02
C CYS A 36 5.34 -2.17 1.20
N ARG A 37 4.26 -1.92 1.96
CA ARG A 37 3.77 -2.79 3.04
C ARG A 37 3.39 -4.17 2.52
N ALA A 38 2.59 -4.22 1.45
CA ALA A 38 2.13 -5.46 0.85
C ALA A 38 3.27 -6.34 0.32
N ALA A 39 4.38 -5.72 -0.11
CA ALA A 39 5.60 -6.45 -0.49
C ALA A 39 6.50 -6.82 0.70
N SER A 40 6.56 -5.97 1.73
CA SER A 40 7.41 -6.18 2.91
C SER A 40 6.94 -7.34 3.78
N SER A 41 5.66 -7.73 3.74
CA SER A 41 5.14 -8.90 4.48
C SER A 41 5.79 -10.22 4.06
N LEU A 42 6.47 -10.25 2.91
CA LEU A 42 7.18 -11.42 2.40
C LEU A 42 8.60 -11.57 2.99
N PHE A 43 9.10 -10.58 3.75
CA PHE A 43 10.44 -10.59 4.34
C PHE A 43 10.52 -9.91 5.70
N ASP A 44 11.46 -10.38 6.52
CA ASP A 44 11.79 -9.72 7.78
C ASP A 44 12.68 -8.48 7.54
N LEU A 45 12.04 -7.33 7.30
CA LEU A 45 12.69 -6.04 7.06
C LEU A 45 12.22 -4.99 8.10
N PRO A 46 12.54 -5.17 9.39
CA PRO A 46 12.01 -4.34 10.48
C PRO A 46 12.38 -2.86 10.32
N ASP A 47 13.57 -2.58 9.79
CA ASP A 47 14.02 -1.22 9.54
C ASP A 47 13.17 -0.49 8.47
N LEU A 48 12.76 -1.20 7.42
CA LEU A 48 11.89 -0.63 6.38
C LEU A 48 10.46 -0.48 6.88
N ILE A 49 9.99 -1.39 7.73
CA ILE A 49 8.69 -1.30 8.40
C ILE A 49 8.63 -0.06 9.31
N ALA A 50 9.69 0.21 10.06
CA ALA A 50 9.80 1.40 10.90
C ALA A 50 9.82 2.68 10.05
N ALA A 51 10.60 2.70 8.95
CA ALA A 51 10.61 3.84 8.03
C ALA A 51 9.24 4.08 7.37
N LEU A 52 8.53 3.01 6.98
CA LEU A 52 7.17 3.11 6.45
C LEU A 52 6.19 3.69 7.47
N ALA A 53 6.30 3.31 8.75
CA ALA A 53 5.47 3.88 9.80
C ALA A 53 5.61 5.41 9.85
N VAL A 54 6.83 5.94 9.80
CA VAL A 54 7.09 7.39 9.76
C VAL A 54 6.50 8.04 8.51
N VAL A 55 6.60 7.39 7.34
CA VAL A 55 6.01 7.88 6.09
C VAL A 55 4.49 7.98 6.17
N GLU A 56 3.85 6.97 6.77
CA GLU A 56 2.41 6.90 6.96
C GLU A 56 1.93 7.94 8.00
N GLU A 57 2.66 8.10 9.11
CA GLU A 57 2.41 9.14 10.11
C GLU A 57 2.58 10.55 9.54
N TYR A 58 3.61 10.78 8.73
CA TYR A 58 3.79 12.06 8.04
C TYR A 58 2.63 12.34 7.07
N ALA A 59 2.13 11.33 6.37
CA ALA A 59 0.97 11.49 5.49
C ALA A 59 -0.27 12.00 6.25
N ASP A 60 -0.42 11.60 7.51
CA ASP A 60 -1.49 12.05 8.41
C ASP A 60 -1.14 13.30 9.22
N GLY A 61 0.02 13.92 9.00
CA GLY A 61 0.47 15.10 9.75
C GLY A 61 0.90 14.82 11.19
N LEU A 62 1.19 13.56 11.53
CA LEU A 62 1.60 13.11 12.87
C LEU A 62 3.12 13.07 13.06
N ALA A 63 3.88 12.99 11.97
CA ALA A 63 5.34 13.05 12.00
C ALA A 63 5.86 14.35 11.35
N PRO A 64 6.90 15.00 11.89
CA PRO A 64 7.52 16.17 11.29
C PRO A 64 8.34 15.82 10.04
N VAL A 65 8.52 16.79 9.14
CA VAL A 65 9.31 16.61 7.90
C VAL A 65 10.76 16.16 8.17
N ALA A 66 11.35 16.56 9.31
CA ALA A 66 12.69 16.14 9.68
C ALA A 66 12.80 14.64 9.95
N GLU A 67 11.75 14.01 10.48
CA GLU A 67 11.71 12.55 10.69
C GLU A 67 11.48 11.81 9.37
N LEU A 68 10.61 12.34 8.50
CA LEU A 68 10.44 11.83 7.15
C LEU A 68 11.77 11.86 6.36
N ASP A 69 12.53 12.95 6.49
CA ASP A 69 13.83 13.11 5.84
C ASP A 69 14.86 12.10 6.35
N LYS A 70 14.88 11.82 7.67
CA LYS A 70 15.73 10.78 8.26
C LYS A 70 15.34 9.40 7.72
N ALA A 71 14.05 9.07 7.68
CA ALA A 71 13.57 7.80 7.13
C ALA A 71 13.96 7.64 5.65
N ARG A 72 13.78 8.71 4.86
CA ARG A 72 14.22 8.75 3.45
C ARG A 72 15.71 8.48 3.29
N GLN A 73 16.55 9.21 4.03
CA GLN A 73 18.00 9.07 3.97
C GLN A 73 18.46 7.68 4.39
N PHE A 74 17.86 7.14 5.45
CA PHE A 74 18.12 5.79 5.92
C PHE A 74 17.80 4.73 4.84
N CYS A 75 16.59 4.77 4.27
CA CYS A 75 16.18 3.83 3.22
C CYS A 75 17.05 3.94 1.98
N ARG A 76 17.43 5.15 1.57
CA ARG A 76 18.38 5.37 0.47
C ARG A 76 19.75 4.75 0.76
N ALA A 77 20.30 4.97 1.96
CA ALA A 77 21.60 4.41 2.34
C ALA A 77 21.55 2.88 2.43
N LEU A 78 20.45 2.31 2.91
CA LEU A 78 20.20 0.87 2.90
C LEU A 78 20.15 0.33 1.46
N ALA A 79 19.43 0.99 0.56
CA ALA A 79 19.32 0.56 -0.84
C ALA A 79 20.66 0.61 -1.58
N LEU A 80 21.48 1.64 -1.34
CA LEU A 80 22.83 1.75 -1.90
C LEU A 80 23.74 0.62 -1.41
N ARG A 81 23.76 0.35 -0.10
CA ARG A 81 24.54 -0.76 0.47
C ARG A 81 24.12 -2.12 -0.08
N ALA A 82 22.81 -2.35 -0.18
CA ALA A 82 22.25 -3.57 -0.74
C ALA A 82 22.60 -3.71 -2.24
N ASN A 83 22.61 -2.61 -3.00
CA ASN A 83 23.07 -2.62 -4.39
C ASN A 83 24.56 -2.97 -4.51
N GLU A 84 25.41 -2.39 -3.67
CA GLU A 84 26.85 -2.72 -3.65
C GLU A 84 27.12 -4.17 -3.24
N ALA A 85 26.35 -4.71 -2.30
CA ALA A 85 26.41 -6.11 -1.91
C ALA A 85 25.95 -7.01 -3.07
N TYR A 86 24.81 -6.70 -3.68
CA TYR A 86 24.30 -7.41 -4.86
C TYR A 86 25.33 -7.45 -6.00
N THR A 87 25.94 -6.32 -6.36
CA THR A 87 26.94 -6.25 -7.44
C THR A 87 28.20 -7.08 -7.12
N ARG A 88 28.60 -7.18 -5.84
CA ARG A 88 29.74 -8.02 -5.44
C ARG A 88 29.46 -9.52 -5.52
N HIS A 89 28.20 -9.94 -5.40
CA HIS A 89 27.77 -11.35 -5.45
C HIS A 89 27.24 -11.78 -6.82
N TYR A 90 27.51 -11.01 -7.89
CA TYR A 90 26.96 -11.26 -9.24
C TYR A 90 27.51 -12.55 -9.91
N ASP A 91 28.34 -13.34 -9.23
CA ASP A 91 28.80 -14.68 -9.64
C ASP A 91 27.75 -15.80 -9.45
N GLY A 92 26.48 -15.51 -9.74
CA GLY A 92 25.48 -16.54 -10.11
C GLY A 92 24.86 -17.40 -9.01
N GLY A 93 24.90 -17.01 -7.73
CA GLY A 93 24.28 -17.75 -6.61
C GLY A 93 22.93 -17.20 -6.11
N LEU A 94 22.16 -18.05 -5.42
CA LEU A 94 20.89 -17.71 -4.71
C LEU A 94 21.05 -16.60 -3.64
N SER A 95 22.28 -16.24 -3.25
CA SER A 95 22.56 -15.23 -2.21
C SER A 95 22.21 -13.79 -2.60
N GLY A 96 22.01 -13.50 -3.89
CA GLY A 96 21.67 -12.14 -4.37
C GLY A 96 20.19 -11.75 -4.21
N ALA A 97 19.28 -12.69 -3.95
CA ALA A 97 17.85 -12.42 -3.91
C ALA A 97 17.45 -11.51 -2.73
N GLU A 98 18.04 -11.72 -1.55
CA GLU A 98 17.75 -10.88 -0.38
C GLU A 98 18.27 -9.45 -0.58
N ASP A 99 19.52 -9.30 -1.06
CA ASP A 99 20.11 -8.00 -1.36
C ASP A 99 19.32 -7.26 -2.44
N TYR A 100 18.83 -7.97 -3.46
CA TYR A 100 17.96 -7.38 -4.47
C TYR A 100 16.66 -6.86 -3.85
N VAL A 101 15.95 -7.67 -3.06
CA VAL A 101 14.68 -7.22 -2.48
C VAL A 101 14.90 -6.07 -1.50
N ARG A 102 15.93 -6.16 -0.67
CA ARG A 102 16.32 -5.07 0.24
C ARG A 102 16.65 -3.79 -0.52
N ARG A 103 17.31 -3.90 -1.68
CA ARG A 103 17.57 -2.77 -2.59
C ARG A 103 16.27 -2.18 -3.14
N GLU A 104 15.41 -3.02 -3.70
CA GLU A 104 14.18 -2.56 -4.36
C GLU A 104 13.21 -1.91 -3.37
N LEU A 105 12.97 -2.55 -2.23
CA LEU A 105 12.10 -1.99 -1.19
C LEU A 105 12.74 -0.76 -0.53
N GLY A 106 14.06 -0.75 -0.33
CA GLY A 106 14.77 0.43 0.17
C GLY A 106 14.58 1.66 -0.73
N TRP A 107 14.68 1.49 -2.06
CA TRP A 107 14.39 2.57 -3.00
C TRP A 107 12.90 2.94 -3.01
N ALA A 108 12.01 1.96 -3.02
CA ALA A 108 10.56 2.20 -3.00
C ALA A 108 10.15 3.05 -1.79
N VAL A 109 10.57 2.67 -0.58
CA VAL A 109 10.27 3.43 0.66
C VAL A 109 10.92 4.82 0.64
N SER A 110 12.16 4.93 0.17
CA SER A 110 12.82 6.24 0.01
C SER A 110 12.05 7.16 -0.94
N PHE A 111 11.50 6.63 -2.03
CA PHE A 111 10.72 7.40 -2.97
C PHE A 111 9.36 7.79 -2.41
N THR A 112 8.67 6.89 -1.71
CA THR A 112 7.43 7.20 -0.99
C THR A 112 7.63 8.33 0.01
N ALA A 113 8.75 8.32 0.75
CA ALA A 113 9.09 9.40 1.68
C ALA A 113 9.35 10.73 0.95
N GLY A 114 10.09 10.70 -0.16
CA GLY A 114 10.45 11.91 -0.92
C GLY A 114 9.32 12.50 -1.77
N GLY A 115 8.34 11.70 -2.20
CA GLY A 115 7.32 12.12 -3.18
C GLY A 115 7.91 12.51 -4.53
N LEU A 116 9.11 12.00 -4.86
CA LEU A 116 9.90 12.42 -6.03
C LEU A 116 9.61 11.60 -7.29
N VAL A 117 8.87 10.50 -7.17
CA VAL A 117 8.56 9.61 -8.29
C VAL A 117 7.05 9.32 -8.34
N PRO A 118 6.50 9.04 -9.52
CA PRO A 118 5.13 8.57 -9.68
C PRO A 118 4.82 7.35 -8.80
N VAL A 119 3.62 7.33 -8.21
CA VAL A 119 3.16 6.22 -7.34
C VAL A 119 3.17 4.87 -8.06
N VAL A 120 2.94 4.87 -9.38
CA VAL A 120 2.99 3.65 -10.20
C VAL A 120 4.39 3.01 -10.17
N ASP A 121 5.45 3.82 -10.24
CA ASP A 121 6.83 3.30 -10.26
C ASP A 121 7.22 2.69 -8.90
N VAL A 122 6.71 3.25 -7.80
CA VAL A 122 6.84 2.65 -6.46
C VAL A 122 6.14 1.29 -6.42
N GLY A 123 4.89 1.22 -6.94
CA GLY A 123 4.11 0.00 -6.99
C GLY A 123 4.74 -1.10 -7.82
N THR A 124 5.20 -0.78 -9.04
CA THR A 124 5.90 -1.72 -9.94
C THR A 124 7.16 -2.26 -9.27
N ARG A 125 7.94 -1.40 -8.60
CA ARG A 125 9.15 -1.80 -7.89
C ARG A 125 8.85 -2.75 -6.73
N ALA A 126 7.86 -2.43 -5.91
CA ALA A 126 7.41 -3.29 -4.81
C ALA A 126 6.87 -4.64 -5.33
N ALA A 127 6.15 -4.63 -6.45
CA ALA A 127 5.63 -5.85 -7.08
C ALA A 127 6.76 -6.76 -7.59
N HIS A 128 7.77 -6.20 -8.25
CA HIS A 128 8.93 -6.96 -8.71
C HIS A 128 9.71 -7.57 -7.55
N ALA A 129 9.93 -6.81 -6.47
CA ALA A 129 10.57 -7.31 -5.26
C ALA A 129 9.80 -8.50 -4.66
N ALA A 130 8.48 -8.39 -4.56
CA ALA A 130 7.61 -9.45 -4.05
C ALA A 130 7.57 -10.69 -4.95
N VAL A 131 7.62 -10.53 -6.27
CA VAL A 131 7.68 -11.67 -7.20
C VAL A 131 9.00 -12.40 -7.05
N GLN A 132 10.13 -11.69 -7.07
CA GLN A 132 11.44 -12.31 -6.91
C GLN A 132 11.60 -13.01 -5.55
N ALA A 133 10.99 -12.45 -4.51
CA ALA A 133 10.92 -13.07 -3.20
C ALA A 133 10.43 -14.51 -3.22
N ARG A 134 9.30 -14.71 -3.88
CA ARG A 134 8.59 -15.99 -3.87
C ARG A 134 9.21 -16.98 -4.84
N THR A 135 9.76 -16.50 -5.95
CA THR A 135 10.31 -17.37 -6.99
C THR A 135 11.79 -17.70 -6.78
N GLY A 136 12.52 -16.89 -6.00
CA GLY A 136 13.98 -16.95 -5.94
C GLY A 136 14.65 -16.62 -7.28
N ALA A 137 13.88 -16.11 -8.26
CA ALA A 137 14.36 -15.79 -9.59
C ALA A 137 15.29 -14.58 -9.52
N GLY A 138 16.51 -14.73 -10.03
CA GLY A 138 17.46 -13.62 -10.16
C GLY A 138 17.09 -12.67 -11.30
N LEU A 139 17.84 -11.57 -11.43
CA LEU A 139 17.63 -10.48 -12.41
C LEU A 139 17.48 -10.92 -13.88
N LEU A 140 18.04 -12.08 -14.23
CA LEU A 140 18.12 -12.59 -15.60
C LEU A 140 16.96 -13.51 -15.99
N GLN A 141 16.13 -13.93 -15.04
CA GLN A 141 14.96 -14.74 -15.33
C GLN A 141 13.76 -13.84 -15.55
N SER A 142 13.19 -13.91 -16.77
CA SER A 142 11.89 -13.31 -17.02
C SER A 142 10.86 -13.96 -16.09
N VAL A 143 10.30 -13.16 -15.20
CA VAL A 143 9.17 -13.56 -14.35
C VAL A 143 7.83 -13.16 -14.96
N ALA A 144 7.84 -12.57 -16.17
CA ALA A 144 6.64 -12.19 -16.89
C ALA A 144 5.71 -13.39 -17.10
N ASP A 145 4.41 -13.18 -16.95
CA ASP A 145 3.35 -14.17 -17.16
C ASP A 145 3.47 -15.43 -16.28
N THR A 146 4.07 -15.31 -15.10
CA THR A 146 4.09 -16.37 -14.07
C THR A 146 2.87 -16.28 -13.14
N PRO A 147 2.47 -17.39 -12.48
CA PRO A 147 1.45 -17.36 -11.43
C PRO A 147 1.79 -16.36 -10.32
N ALA A 148 3.08 -16.22 -9.97
CA ALA A 148 3.55 -15.24 -9.00
C ALA A 148 3.29 -13.80 -9.47
N THR A 149 3.57 -13.45 -10.74
CA THR A 149 3.23 -12.11 -11.24
C THR A 149 1.74 -11.83 -11.21
N ALA A 150 0.90 -12.79 -11.62
CA ALA A 150 -0.55 -12.62 -11.59
C ALA A 150 -1.11 -12.48 -10.17
N GLU A 151 -0.55 -13.23 -9.22
CA GLU A 151 -0.87 -13.08 -7.80
C GLU A 151 -0.46 -11.71 -7.27
N GLN A 152 0.74 -11.24 -7.61
CA GLN A 152 1.20 -9.93 -7.13
C GLN A 152 0.41 -8.78 -7.73
N ALA A 153 0.03 -8.87 -9.00
CA ALA A 153 -0.86 -7.89 -9.63
C ALA A 153 -2.20 -7.81 -8.88
N ARG A 154 -2.79 -8.94 -8.48
CA ARG A 154 -4.01 -8.98 -7.65
C ARG A 154 -3.81 -8.32 -6.28
N VAL A 155 -2.68 -8.57 -5.62
CA VAL A 155 -2.34 -7.93 -4.33
C VAL A 155 -2.22 -6.41 -4.50
N MET A 156 -1.46 -5.93 -5.49
CA MET A 156 -1.31 -4.49 -5.72
C MET A 156 -2.63 -3.85 -6.13
N LEU A 157 -3.43 -4.50 -6.97
CA LEU A 157 -4.76 -4.02 -7.31
C LEU A 157 -5.65 -3.91 -6.06
N GLY A 158 -5.58 -4.88 -5.14
CA GLY A 158 -6.25 -4.82 -3.84
C GLY A 158 -5.91 -3.58 -3.03
N VAL A 159 -4.62 -3.20 -2.98
CA VAL A 159 -4.18 -1.96 -2.31
C VAL A 159 -4.75 -0.71 -3.00
N VAL A 160 -4.82 -0.68 -4.34
CA VAL A 160 -5.46 0.43 -5.06
C VAL A 160 -6.93 0.53 -4.68
N TRP A 161 -7.67 -0.57 -4.71
CA TRP A 161 -9.08 -0.60 -4.34
C TRP A 161 -9.31 -0.22 -2.89
N ASP A 162 -8.40 -0.58 -2.00
CA ASP A 162 -8.49 -0.22 -0.59
C ASP A 162 -8.27 1.28 -0.35
N VAL A 163 -7.26 1.89 -0.97
CA VAL A 163 -7.00 3.32 -0.76
C VAL A 163 -7.93 4.22 -1.57
N VAL A 164 -8.33 3.79 -2.77
CA VAL A 164 -9.04 4.62 -3.74
C VAL A 164 -10.55 4.38 -3.70
N GLY A 165 -10.98 3.14 -3.53
CA GLY A 165 -12.37 2.72 -3.77
C GLY A 165 -12.72 2.73 -5.26
N ASN A 166 -14.02 2.83 -5.58
CA ASN A 166 -14.47 3.07 -6.95
C ASN A 166 -14.54 4.59 -7.24
N PRO A 167 -13.66 5.15 -8.08
CA PRO A 167 -13.63 6.59 -8.35
C PRO A 167 -14.84 7.09 -9.17
N PHE A 168 -15.64 6.18 -9.76
CA PHE A 168 -16.88 6.49 -10.47
C PHE A 168 -18.12 6.46 -9.56
N ARG A 169 -17.97 5.92 -8.34
CA ARG A 169 -19.03 5.86 -7.32
C ARG A 169 -18.50 6.38 -5.98
N PRO A 170 -18.15 7.68 -5.89
CA PRO A 170 -17.75 8.27 -4.62
C PRO A 170 -18.90 8.13 -3.61
N VAL A 171 -18.57 7.75 -2.38
CA VAL A 171 -19.52 7.59 -1.29
C VAL A 171 -19.44 8.79 -0.37
N ALA A 172 -20.55 9.50 -0.20
CA ALA A 172 -20.70 10.48 0.87
C ALA A 172 -21.01 9.74 2.18
N PHE A 173 -20.17 9.93 3.19
CA PHE A 173 -20.40 9.33 4.52
C PHE A 173 -21.37 10.21 5.32
N GLU A 174 -22.56 9.67 5.59
CA GLU A 174 -23.59 10.38 6.33
C GLU A 174 -23.15 10.65 7.78
N PRO A 175 -23.43 11.84 8.34
CA PRO A 175 -23.09 12.15 9.73
C PRO A 175 -23.71 11.16 10.74
N THR A 176 -24.87 10.58 10.42
CA THR A 176 -25.55 9.59 11.25
C THR A 176 -24.76 8.28 11.39
N TRP A 177 -23.93 7.92 10.40
CA TRP A 177 -23.11 6.72 10.46
C TRP A 177 -21.93 6.87 11.44
N ARG A 178 -21.50 8.11 11.74
CA ARG A 178 -20.34 8.41 12.58
C ARG A 178 -20.72 8.47 14.07
N THR A 179 -21.34 7.41 14.57
CA THR A 179 -21.59 7.26 16.01
C THR A 179 -20.28 7.13 16.79
N ASP A 180 -20.30 7.39 18.10
CA ASP A 180 -19.12 7.26 18.96
C ASP A 180 -18.47 5.87 18.86
N THR A 181 -19.30 4.82 18.77
CA THR A 181 -18.84 3.43 18.59
C THR A 181 -18.13 3.24 17.25
N VAL A 182 -18.74 3.71 16.14
CA VAL A 182 -18.17 3.57 14.79
C VAL A 182 -16.84 4.32 14.69
N VAL A 183 -16.78 5.56 15.20
CA VAL A 183 -15.56 6.37 15.17
C VAL A 183 -14.46 5.77 16.06
N SER A 184 -14.81 5.25 17.23
CA SER A 184 -13.85 4.60 18.15
C SER A 184 -13.26 3.33 17.54
N LEU A 185 -14.10 2.47 16.95
CA LEU A 185 -13.66 1.26 16.25
C LEU A 185 -12.77 1.61 15.05
N ALA A 186 -13.21 2.54 14.19
CA ALA A 186 -12.41 2.96 13.04
C ALA A 186 -11.05 3.52 13.45
N ARG A 187 -10.99 4.33 14.52
CA ARG A 187 -9.73 4.87 15.06
C ARG A 187 -8.82 3.76 15.57
N GLN A 188 -9.34 2.83 16.37
CA GLN A 188 -8.58 1.71 16.90
C GLN A 188 -7.98 0.87 15.76
N VAL A 189 -8.80 0.50 14.77
CA VAL A 189 -8.36 -0.24 13.57
C VAL A 189 -7.27 0.52 12.82
N TYR A 190 -7.46 1.82 12.62
CA TYR A 190 -6.53 2.66 11.87
C TYR A 190 -5.15 2.81 12.55
N GLU A 191 -5.15 3.02 13.87
CA GLU A 191 -3.94 3.24 14.67
C GLU A 191 -3.18 1.93 14.92
N SER A 192 -3.90 0.86 15.30
CA SER A 192 -3.29 -0.47 15.56
C SER A 192 -2.93 -1.22 14.27
N ARG A 193 -3.58 -0.89 13.16
CA ARG A 193 -3.53 -1.64 11.88
C ARG A 193 -4.06 -3.06 11.98
N GLU A 194 -4.87 -3.35 12.99
CA GLU A 194 -5.57 -4.64 13.12
C GLU A 194 -6.81 -4.66 12.22
N PHE A 195 -6.57 -4.72 10.91
CA PHE A 195 -7.62 -4.68 9.90
C PHE A 195 -8.57 -5.89 9.96
N GLY A 196 -8.22 -6.95 10.69
CA GLY A 196 -9.11 -8.07 10.96
C GLY A 196 -10.39 -7.69 11.72
N ALA A 197 -10.45 -6.50 12.33
CA ALA A 197 -11.64 -5.98 12.99
C ALA A 197 -12.58 -5.18 12.05
N LEU A 198 -12.28 -5.00 10.76
CA LEU A 198 -13.18 -4.31 9.82
C LEU A 198 -14.58 -4.94 9.69
N PRO A 199 -14.77 -6.28 9.75
CA PRO A 199 -16.11 -6.84 9.77
C PRO A 199 -16.96 -6.35 10.96
N ILE A 200 -16.35 -6.12 12.13
CA ILE A 200 -17.02 -5.55 13.30
C ILE A 200 -17.39 -4.09 13.06
N LEU A 201 -16.53 -3.32 12.37
CA LEU A 201 -16.86 -1.97 11.93
C LEU A 201 -18.04 -1.98 10.94
N ALA A 202 -18.13 -2.97 10.06
CA ALA A 202 -19.27 -3.11 9.13
C ALA A 202 -20.59 -3.27 9.88
N ASP A 203 -20.62 -4.09 10.92
CA ASP A 203 -21.81 -4.31 11.73
C ASP A 203 -22.19 -3.04 12.51
N ALA A 204 -21.20 -2.36 13.10
CA ALA A 204 -21.43 -1.08 13.77
C ALA A 204 -21.95 0.02 12.82
N LEU A 205 -21.46 0.07 11.59
CA LEU A 205 -21.97 0.98 10.54
C LEU A 205 -23.41 0.63 10.18
N GLN A 206 -23.72 -0.66 10.04
CA GLN A 206 -25.07 -1.13 9.74
C GLN A 206 -26.07 -0.79 10.86
N ASP A 207 -25.67 -0.96 12.12
CA ASP A 207 -26.45 -0.57 13.31
C ASP A 207 -26.67 0.96 13.38
N ALA A 208 -25.71 1.75 12.87
CA ALA A 208 -25.82 3.19 12.72
C ALA A 208 -26.69 3.63 11.51
N GLY A 209 -27.28 2.67 10.78
CA GLY A 209 -28.17 2.92 9.64
C GLY A 209 -27.46 3.03 8.29
N CYS A 210 -26.20 2.58 8.16
CA CYS A 210 -25.54 2.46 6.86
C CYS A 210 -26.12 1.26 6.09
N ASP A 211 -26.83 1.53 5.00
CA ASP A 211 -27.34 0.53 4.05
C ASP A 211 -26.53 0.46 2.74
N ASN A 212 -25.45 1.25 2.64
CA ASN A 212 -24.60 1.29 1.46
C ASN A 212 -23.83 -0.04 1.30
N SER A 213 -24.24 -0.85 0.33
CA SER A 213 -23.67 -2.18 0.08
C SER A 213 -22.18 -2.15 -0.28
N HIS A 214 -21.68 -1.08 -0.91
CA HIS A 214 -20.26 -0.97 -1.26
C HIS A 214 -19.40 -0.77 -0.01
N VAL A 215 -19.84 0.06 0.94
CA VAL A 215 -19.15 0.26 2.23
C VAL A 215 -19.12 -1.05 3.02
N LEU A 216 -20.29 -1.68 3.20
CA LEU A 216 -20.40 -2.89 4.01
C LEU A 216 -19.65 -4.08 3.39
N THR A 217 -19.72 -4.25 2.08
CA THR A 217 -19.00 -5.31 1.38
C THR A 217 -17.49 -5.10 1.43
N HIS A 218 -17.02 -3.86 1.31
CA HIS A 218 -15.60 -3.55 1.42
C HIS A 218 -15.04 -3.92 2.81
N CYS A 219 -15.73 -3.56 3.90
CA CYS A 219 -15.32 -3.92 5.26
C CYS A 219 -15.33 -5.43 5.55
N ARG A 220 -16.23 -6.18 4.91
CA ARG A 220 -16.38 -7.62 5.11
C ARG A 220 -15.47 -8.45 4.21
N HIS A 221 -14.92 -7.84 3.15
CA HIS A 221 -14.01 -8.53 2.27
C HIS A 221 -12.67 -8.72 2.99
N GLU A 222 -12.09 -9.92 2.95
CA GLU A 222 -10.71 -10.19 3.36
C GLU A 222 -9.72 -9.61 2.33
N SER A 223 -9.77 -8.31 2.11
CA SER A 223 -8.80 -7.60 1.29
C SER A 223 -7.63 -7.19 2.19
N GLY A 224 -6.41 -7.15 1.64
CA GLY A 224 -5.22 -6.71 2.36
C GLY A 224 -5.27 -5.20 2.62
N HIS A 225 -6.14 -4.80 3.55
CA HIS A 225 -6.36 -3.41 3.93
C HIS A 225 -5.05 -2.78 4.41
N VAL A 226 -4.89 -1.50 4.09
CA VAL A 226 -3.75 -0.70 4.44
C VAL A 226 -4.20 0.60 5.11
N ARG A 227 -3.25 1.31 5.69
CA ARG A 227 -3.51 2.66 6.19
C ARG A 227 -3.85 3.56 5.01
N GLY A 228 -4.98 4.26 5.10
CA GLY A 228 -5.58 4.99 3.98
C GLY A 228 -6.76 4.27 3.31
N CYS A 229 -7.21 3.13 3.86
CA CYS A 229 -8.48 2.50 3.50
C CYS A 229 -9.60 3.55 3.39
N TRP A 230 -10.29 3.60 2.25
CA TRP A 230 -11.26 4.64 1.92
C TRP A 230 -12.47 4.66 2.86
N VAL A 231 -12.85 3.51 3.44
CA VAL A 231 -13.92 3.45 4.44
C VAL A 231 -13.47 4.03 5.78
N LEU A 232 -12.28 3.66 6.26
CA LEU A 232 -11.75 4.22 7.51
C LEU A 232 -11.54 5.73 7.39
N ASP A 233 -10.97 6.17 6.28
CA ASP A 233 -10.79 7.60 5.96
C ASP A 233 -12.14 8.32 5.90
N GLY A 234 -13.16 7.72 5.27
CA GLY A 234 -14.52 8.24 5.21
C GLY A 234 -15.21 8.34 6.58
N VAL A 235 -15.01 7.37 7.47
CA VAL A 235 -15.51 7.43 8.86
C VAL A 235 -14.78 8.48 9.69
N LEU A 236 -13.45 8.55 9.57
CA LEU A 236 -12.58 9.42 10.36
C LEU A 236 -12.50 10.86 9.81
N GLY A 237 -13.07 11.13 8.64
CA GLY A 237 -13.03 12.44 7.98
C GLY A 237 -11.61 12.82 7.50
N LYS A 238 -10.84 11.85 7.02
CA LYS A 238 -9.48 12.03 6.51
C LYS A 238 -9.52 12.00 4.98
N GLU A 239 -9.28 13.14 4.31
CA GLU A 239 -9.14 13.23 2.84
C GLU A 239 -7.70 13.57 2.40
#